data_AF-A0A8K1GIM9-F1
#
_entry.id   AF-A0A8K1GIM9-F1
#
_cell.length_a   1.000
_cell.length_b   1.000
_cell.length_c   1.000
_cell.angle_alpha   90.00
_cell.angle_beta   90.00
_cell.angle_gamma   90.00
#
_symmetry.space_group_name_H-M   'P 1'
#
loop_
_entity.id
_entity.type
_entity.pdbx_description
1 polymer ?
#
loop_
_entity_poly.entity_id
_entity_poly.type
_entity_poly.pdbx_seq_one_letter_code
_entity_poly.pdbx_strand_id
1 'polypeptide(L)'
;MEYGGGFQAPPLPEIVGQLRQELRKAKDEHNMAIGTISSLQRQMEIQESELRKIRSEKELLQKHLREREVQLQAVSDKFCTLTEEQRQEEIVVMMEEENRNLHQVVTEQESQLAEQGKLISELQGIINQLRAEVVNSRLQFLEQKQVQKEIQSQVEALQHKELQTRVALEQITCKFERYRNKIIQATFNVEGSQDPMGELTDNEVLEAMQSVFEDAAPSAQA
;
A
#
# COMPACT_ATOMS: atom_id res chain seq x y z
N MET A 1 -60.75 8.21 147.69
CA MET A 1 -59.59 8.30 146.80
C MET A 1 -60.02 9.02 145.55
N GLU A 2 -59.35 10.13 145.27
CA GLU A 2 -59.35 10.93 144.02
C GLU A 2 -59.14 10.01 142.79
N TYR A 3 -59.49 10.32 141.54
CA TYR A 3 -59.53 11.55 140.72
C TYR A 3 -60.71 11.39 139.72
N GLY A 4 -61.46 12.39 139.25
CA GLY A 4 -61.03 13.67 138.69
C GLY A 4 -60.96 13.55 137.15
N GLY A 5 -61.91 14.15 136.42
CA GLY A 5 -61.85 14.26 134.96
C GLY A 5 -63.19 14.51 134.28
N GLY A 6 -63.70 15.74 134.40
CA GLY A 6 -64.92 16.18 133.70
C GLY A 6 -64.73 16.28 132.20
N PHE A 7 -65.60 15.64 131.44
CA PHE A 7 -65.83 15.96 130.02
C PHE A 7 -66.80 17.14 129.94
N GLN A 8 -66.24 18.34 129.82
CA GLN A 8 -66.98 19.55 129.53
C GLN A 8 -67.18 19.61 128.00
N ALA A 9 -68.43 19.57 127.54
CA ALA A 9 -68.75 19.91 126.16
C ALA A 9 -68.31 21.37 125.92
N PRO A 10 -67.46 21.66 124.91
CA PRO A 10 -66.88 22.98 124.77
C PRO A 10 -67.97 24.03 124.47
N PRO A 11 -67.88 25.23 125.07
CA PRO A 11 -68.86 26.29 124.89
C PRO A 11 -68.82 26.83 123.45
N LEU A 12 -69.99 27.18 122.89
CA LEU A 12 -70.17 27.73 121.53
C LEU A 12 -69.11 28.77 121.07
N PRO A 13 -68.56 29.67 121.92
CA PRO A 13 -67.51 30.61 121.53
C PRO A 13 -66.17 29.97 121.13
N GLU A 14 -65.82 28.81 121.69
CA GLU A 14 -64.53 28.15 121.48
C GLU A 14 -64.48 27.42 120.12
N ILE A 15 -65.60 26.80 119.74
CA ILE A 15 -65.82 26.19 118.42
C ILE A 15 -65.76 27.25 117.31
N VAL A 16 -66.37 28.43 117.55
CA VAL A 16 -66.32 29.56 116.60
C VAL A 16 -64.90 30.11 116.44
N GLY A 17 -64.10 30.10 117.51
CA GLY A 17 -62.68 30.48 117.48
C GLY A 17 -61.83 29.53 116.63
N GLN A 18 -62.00 28.22 116.81
CA GLN A 18 -61.31 27.17 116.04
C GLN A 18 -61.69 27.24 114.55
N LEU A 19 -62.98 27.36 114.23
CA LEU A 19 -63.47 27.50 112.85
C LEU A 19 -62.88 28.75 112.15
N ARG A 20 -62.72 29.86 112.87
CA ARG A 20 -62.07 31.08 112.30
C ARG A 20 -60.59 30.88 112.03
N GLN A 21 -59.90 30.13 112.87
CA GLN A 21 -58.49 29.83 112.68
C GLN A 21 -58.29 28.87 111.50
N GLU A 22 -59.10 27.82 111.39
CA GLU A 22 -59.10 26.90 110.26
C GLU A 22 -59.44 27.62 108.95
N LEU A 23 -60.44 28.49 108.94
CA LEU A 23 -60.76 29.30 107.77
C LEU A 23 -59.59 30.21 107.36
N ARG A 24 -58.84 30.76 108.33
CA ARG A 24 -57.64 31.57 108.04
C ARG A 24 -56.53 30.73 107.43
N LYS A 25 -56.23 29.56 108.01
CA LYS A 25 -55.24 28.63 107.45
C LYS A 25 -55.60 28.20 106.03
N ALA A 26 -56.85 27.79 105.81
CA ALA A 26 -57.35 27.40 104.49
C ALA A 26 -57.25 28.55 103.47
N LYS A 27 -57.48 29.80 103.91
CA LYS A 27 -57.32 31.00 103.06
C LYS A 27 -55.85 31.26 102.70
N ASP A 28 -54.94 31.14 103.66
CA ASP A 28 -53.50 31.34 103.43
C ASP A 28 -52.93 30.25 102.52
N GLU A 29 -53.33 28.99 102.75
CA GLU A 29 -53.02 27.85 101.88
C GLU A 29 -53.58 28.04 100.46
N HIS A 30 -54.81 28.55 100.34
CA HIS A 30 -55.42 28.86 99.04
C HIS A 30 -54.65 29.97 98.30
N ASN A 31 -54.25 31.04 98.98
CA ASN A 31 -53.44 32.11 98.39
C ASN A 31 -52.06 31.60 97.95
N MET A 32 -51.42 30.74 98.74
CA MET A 32 -50.15 30.10 98.40
C MET A 32 -50.30 29.15 97.19
N ALA A 33 -51.41 28.40 97.12
CA ALA A 33 -51.73 27.56 95.98
C ALA A 33 -51.92 28.40 94.70
N ILE A 34 -52.65 29.53 94.78
CA ILE A 34 -52.80 30.46 93.65
C ILE A 34 -51.44 31.01 93.19
N GLY A 35 -50.57 31.42 94.13
CA GLY A 35 -49.23 31.91 93.80
C GLY A 35 -48.36 30.86 93.11
N THR A 36 -48.41 29.62 93.61
CA THR A 36 -47.71 28.47 93.01
C THR A 36 -48.23 28.18 91.60
N ILE A 37 -49.56 28.15 91.42
CA ILE A 37 -50.20 27.95 90.12
C ILE A 37 -49.79 29.04 89.14
N SER A 38 -49.81 30.31 89.55
CA SER A 38 -49.45 31.45 88.69
C SER A 38 -47.97 31.40 88.26
N SER A 39 -47.07 31.00 89.17
CA SER A 39 -45.64 30.83 88.85
C SER A 39 -45.40 29.69 87.87
N LEU A 40 -46.06 28.54 88.09
CA LEU A 40 -45.99 27.39 87.19
C LEU A 40 -46.56 27.70 85.80
N GLN A 41 -47.67 28.44 85.72
CA GLN A 41 -48.24 28.90 84.46
C GLN A 41 -47.26 29.78 83.67
N ARG A 42 -46.63 30.76 84.32
CA ARG A 42 -45.60 31.59 83.68
C ARG A 42 -44.42 30.76 83.18
N GLN A 43 -43.96 29.80 83.97
CA GLN A 43 -42.85 28.93 83.58
C GLN A 43 -43.22 28.06 82.36
N MET A 44 -44.45 27.55 82.34
CA MET A 44 -45.00 26.78 81.22
C MET A 44 -45.07 27.63 79.94
N GLU A 45 -45.54 28.87 80.02
CA GLU A 45 -45.58 29.79 78.86
C GLU A 45 -44.18 30.09 78.29
N ILE A 46 -43.18 30.28 79.16
CA ILE A 46 -41.77 30.47 78.74
C ILE A 46 -41.29 29.24 77.98
N GLN A 47 -41.47 28.05 78.53
CA GLN A 47 -41.05 26.79 77.92
C GLN A 47 -41.78 26.54 76.59
N GLU A 48 -43.08 26.85 76.51
CA GLU A 48 -43.85 26.76 75.25
C GLU A 48 -43.32 27.72 74.18
N SER A 49 -42.87 28.91 74.57
CA SER A 49 -42.25 29.87 73.64
C SER A 49 -40.91 29.37 73.12
N GLU A 50 -40.09 28.75 73.98
CA GLU A 50 -38.81 28.17 73.61
C GLU A 50 -39.00 26.95 72.71
N LEU A 51 -39.95 26.07 73.04
CA LEU A 51 -40.32 24.94 72.19
C LEU A 51 -40.79 25.38 70.80
N ARG A 52 -41.56 26.47 70.70
CA ARG A 52 -41.96 27.05 69.41
C ARG A 52 -40.76 27.55 68.61
N LYS A 53 -39.80 28.23 69.25
CA LYS A 53 -38.56 28.69 68.59
C LYS A 53 -37.73 27.51 68.07
N ILE A 54 -37.44 26.53 68.92
CA ILE A 54 -36.67 25.33 68.55
C ILE A 54 -37.36 24.57 67.40
N ARG A 55 -38.70 24.47 67.43
CA ARG A 55 -39.46 23.83 66.34
C ARG A 55 -39.28 24.57 65.02
N SER A 56 -39.36 25.90 65.01
CA SER A 56 -39.15 26.70 63.80
C SER A 56 -37.73 26.61 63.26
N GLU A 57 -36.72 26.57 64.13
CA GLU A 57 -35.32 26.41 63.74
C GLU A 57 -35.08 25.02 63.14
N LYS A 58 -35.64 23.97 63.76
CA LYS A 58 -35.60 22.61 63.21
C LYS A 58 -36.21 22.54 61.81
N GLU A 59 -37.36 23.16 61.59
CA GLU A 59 -38.02 23.19 60.28
C GLU A 59 -37.16 23.90 59.22
N LEU A 60 -36.54 25.03 59.59
CA LEU A 60 -35.63 25.76 58.73
C LEU A 60 -34.39 24.93 58.36
N LEU A 61 -33.75 24.30 59.37
CA LEU A 61 -32.59 23.45 59.15
C LEU A 61 -32.92 22.22 58.29
N GLN A 62 -34.10 21.61 58.48
CA GLN A 62 -34.56 20.53 57.63
C GLN A 62 -34.77 20.97 56.18
N LYS A 63 -35.30 22.19 55.96
CA LYS A 63 -35.44 22.76 54.63
C LYS A 63 -34.06 22.95 53.96
N HIS A 64 -33.12 23.54 54.69
CA HIS A 64 -31.75 23.76 54.19
C HIS A 64 -31.05 22.42 53.88
N LEU A 65 -31.25 21.39 54.70
CA LEU A 65 -30.69 20.06 54.46
C LEU A 65 -31.19 19.48 53.13
N ARG A 66 -32.52 19.52 52.90
CA ARG A 66 -33.12 19.05 51.63
C ARG A 66 -32.59 19.84 50.42
N GLU A 67 -32.47 21.16 50.54
CA GLU A 67 -31.90 21.99 49.47
C GLU A 67 -30.45 21.62 49.17
N ARG A 68 -29.65 21.33 50.20
CA ARG A 68 -28.26 20.88 50.04
C ARG A 68 -28.16 19.48 49.45
N GLU A 69 -29.04 18.56 49.83
CA GLU A 69 -29.12 17.22 49.22
C GLU A 69 -29.40 17.31 47.72
N VAL A 70 -30.36 18.14 47.31
CA VAL A 70 -30.67 18.37 45.87
C VAL A 70 -29.48 18.99 45.14
N GLN A 71 -28.80 19.97 45.74
CA GLN A 71 -27.61 20.57 45.14
C GLN A 71 -26.46 19.58 44.99
N LEU A 72 -26.21 18.75 46.01
CA LEU A 72 -25.18 17.72 45.97
C LEU A 72 -25.47 16.68 44.90
N GLN A 73 -26.72 16.24 44.77
CA GLN A 73 -27.12 15.33 43.70
C GLN A 73 -26.87 15.96 42.32
N ALA A 74 -27.28 17.21 42.12
CA ALA A 74 -27.07 17.91 40.85
C ALA A 74 -25.57 18.10 40.51
N VAL A 75 -24.71 18.32 41.50
CA VAL A 75 -23.25 18.38 41.28
C VAL A 75 -22.68 17.00 40.97
N SER A 76 -23.15 15.95 41.66
CA SER A 76 -22.76 14.57 41.38
C SER A 76 -23.12 14.17 39.94
N ASP A 77 -24.33 14.48 39.50
CA ASP A 77 -24.79 14.16 38.14
C ASP A 77 -23.92 14.89 37.09
N LYS A 78 -23.61 16.17 37.31
CA LYS A 78 -22.71 16.95 36.45
C LYS A 78 -21.29 16.39 36.41
N PHE A 79 -20.77 15.91 37.53
CA PHE A 79 -19.44 15.29 37.57
C PHE A 79 -19.41 13.99 36.77
N CYS A 80 -20.47 13.18 36.88
CA CYS A 80 -20.62 11.97 36.06
C CYS A 80 -20.69 12.29 34.57
N THR A 81 -21.47 13.30 34.15
CA THR A 81 -21.56 13.68 32.74
C THR A 81 -20.23 14.20 32.20
N LEU A 82 -19.53 15.07 32.94
CA LEU A 82 -18.23 15.60 32.53
C LEU A 82 -17.18 14.48 32.38
N THR A 83 -17.19 13.52 33.28
CA THR A 83 -16.27 12.37 33.22
C THR A 83 -16.54 11.50 31.98
N GLU A 84 -17.81 11.27 31.65
CA GLU A 84 -18.18 10.51 30.46
C GLU A 84 -17.90 11.28 29.16
N GLU A 85 -18.15 12.60 29.13
CA GLU A 85 -17.80 13.47 28.00
C GLU A 85 -16.28 13.44 27.74
N GLN A 86 -15.46 13.55 28.78
CA GLN A 86 -14.00 13.43 28.65
C GLN A 86 -13.59 12.07 28.09
N ARG A 87 -14.21 10.99 28.57
CA ARG A 87 -13.94 9.63 28.08
C ARG A 87 -14.29 9.49 26.59
N GLN A 88 -15.38 10.11 26.15
CA GLN A 88 -15.80 10.10 24.75
C GLN A 88 -14.85 10.93 23.89
N GLU A 89 -14.40 12.09 24.37
CA GLU A 89 -13.42 12.92 23.68
C GLU A 89 -12.09 12.17 23.46
N GLU A 90 -11.59 11.46 24.48
CA GLU A 90 -10.39 10.61 24.37
C GLU A 90 -10.55 9.54 23.29
N ILE A 91 -11.72 8.89 23.21
CA ILE A 91 -12.02 7.90 22.15
C ILE A 91 -12.02 8.55 20.77
N VAL A 92 -12.63 9.73 20.62
CA VAL A 92 -12.67 10.45 19.35
C VAL A 92 -11.26 10.81 18.90
N VAL A 93 -10.41 11.31 19.81
CA VAL A 93 -9.01 11.64 19.50
C VAL A 93 -8.24 10.41 19.02
N MET A 94 -8.36 9.27 19.71
CA MET A 94 -7.73 8.02 19.27
C MET A 94 -8.23 7.56 17.90
N MET A 95 -9.55 7.66 17.65
CA MET A 95 -10.14 7.29 16.37
C MET A 95 -9.68 8.21 15.23
N GLU A 96 -9.55 9.52 15.48
CA GLU A 96 -9.01 10.46 14.51
C GLU A 96 -7.55 10.18 14.18
N GLU A 97 -6.75 9.83 15.18
CA GLU A 97 -5.34 9.44 14.98
C GLU A 97 -5.23 8.16 14.13
N GLU A 98 -6.02 7.13 14.45
CA GLU A 98 -6.09 5.91 13.64
C GLU A 98 -6.53 6.19 12.20
N ASN A 99 -7.54 7.06 12.02
CA ASN A 99 -8.04 7.45 10.71
C ASN A 99 -6.97 8.18 9.88
N ARG A 100 -6.20 9.09 10.49
CA ARG A 100 -5.05 9.75 9.83
C ARG A 100 -3.97 8.75 9.42
N ASN A 101 -3.64 7.80 10.29
CA ASN A 101 -2.66 6.75 10.00
C ASN A 101 -3.12 5.84 8.85
N LEU A 102 -4.40 5.45 8.84
CA LEU A 102 -4.99 4.67 7.75
C LEU A 102 -4.94 5.44 6.43
N HIS A 103 -5.29 6.72 6.43
CA HIS A 103 -5.17 7.55 5.22
C HIS A 103 -3.74 7.64 4.71
N GLN A 104 -2.75 7.80 5.59
CA GLN A 104 -1.34 7.78 5.19
C GLN A 104 -0.96 6.45 4.50
N VAL A 105 -1.32 5.31 5.11
CA VAL A 105 -1.04 3.99 4.53
C VAL A 105 -1.73 3.82 3.16
N VAL A 106 -2.98 4.25 3.03
CA VAL A 106 -3.70 4.20 1.75
C VAL A 106 -2.98 5.03 0.69
N THR A 107 -2.57 6.27 1.00
CA THR A 107 -1.85 7.12 0.04
C THR A 107 -0.51 6.54 -0.38
N GLU A 108 0.21 5.89 0.53
CA GLU A 108 1.48 5.21 0.22
C GLU A 108 1.25 4.00 -0.70
N GLN A 109 0.24 3.20 -0.41
CA GLN A 109 -0.14 2.05 -1.25
C GLN A 109 -0.60 2.49 -2.65
N GLU A 110 -1.37 3.56 -2.76
CA GLU A 110 -1.78 4.13 -4.05
C GLU A 110 -0.58 4.62 -4.87
N SER A 111 0.41 5.25 -4.23
CA SER A 111 1.66 5.66 -4.89
C SER A 111 2.45 4.45 -5.40
N GLN A 112 2.62 3.42 -4.56
CA GLN A 112 3.31 2.18 -4.94
C GLN A 112 2.60 1.47 -6.10
N LEU A 113 1.26 1.41 -6.08
CA LEU A 113 0.46 0.86 -7.17
C LEU A 113 0.65 1.65 -8.47
N ALA A 114 0.70 2.98 -8.40
CA ALA A 114 0.95 3.83 -9.56
C ALA A 114 2.36 3.59 -10.15
N GLU A 115 3.38 3.43 -9.31
CA GLU A 115 4.75 3.09 -9.74
C GLU A 115 4.81 1.71 -10.41
N GLN A 116 4.18 0.70 -9.82
CA GLN A 116 4.07 -0.62 -10.43
C GLN A 116 3.34 -0.56 -11.77
N GLY A 117 2.28 0.24 -11.88
CA GLY A 117 1.56 0.46 -13.14
C GLY A 117 2.44 1.06 -14.24
N LYS A 118 3.34 1.99 -13.90
CA LYS A 118 4.33 2.54 -14.84
C LYS A 118 5.31 1.46 -15.30
N LEU A 119 5.87 0.69 -14.37
CA LEU A 119 6.81 -0.39 -14.71
C LEU A 119 6.16 -1.45 -15.62
N ILE A 120 4.90 -1.84 -15.34
CA ILE A 120 4.15 -2.76 -16.20
C ILE A 120 4.01 -2.19 -17.62
N SER A 121 3.68 -0.90 -17.74
CA SER A 121 3.53 -0.23 -19.03
C SER A 121 4.85 -0.17 -19.81
N GLU A 122 5.95 0.12 -19.13
CA GLU A 122 7.30 0.12 -19.71
C GLU A 122 7.70 -1.28 -20.21
N LEU A 123 7.51 -2.31 -19.39
CA LEU A 123 7.79 -3.70 -19.75
C LEU A 123 6.92 -4.16 -20.93
N GLN A 124 5.63 -3.80 -20.96
CA GLN A 124 4.76 -4.07 -22.11
C GLN A 124 5.26 -3.37 -23.37
N GLY A 125 5.75 -2.13 -23.26
CA GLY A 125 6.40 -1.41 -24.36
C GLY A 125 7.61 -2.15 -24.91
N ILE A 126 8.52 -2.59 -24.05
CA ILE A 126 9.71 -3.38 -24.41
C ILE A 126 9.31 -4.70 -25.07
N ILE A 127 8.34 -5.43 -24.52
CA ILE A 127 7.84 -6.69 -25.11
C ILE A 127 7.33 -6.45 -26.53
N ASN A 128 6.59 -5.37 -26.76
CA ASN A 128 6.07 -5.05 -28.09
C ASN A 128 7.18 -4.70 -29.08
N GLN A 129 8.20 -3.95 -28.64
CA GLN A 129 9.38 -3.66 -29.46
C GLN A 129 10.14 -4.94 -29.84
N LEU A 130 10.46 -5.79 -28.86
CA LEU A 130 11.16 -7.05 -29.10
C LEU A 130 10.37 -7.99 -30.02
N ARG A 131 9.04 -8.03 -29.90
CA ARG A 131 8.19 -8.81 -30.82
C ARG A 131 8.29 -8.30 -32.24
N ALA A 132 8.27 -6.98 -32.44
CA ALA A 132 8.42 -6.37 -33.76
C ALA A 132 9.81 -6.67 -34.36
N GLU A 133 10.86 -6.57 -33.55
CA GLU A 133 12.23 -6.92 -33.96
C GLU A 133 12.34 -8.38 -34.39
N VAL A 134 11.81 -9.32 -33.60
CA VAL A 134 11.83 -10.76 -33.94
C VAL A 134 11.13 -11.03 -35.28
N VAL A 135 9.99 -10.40 -35.53
CA VAL A 135 9.28 -10.53 -36.81
C VAL A 135 10.11 -9.98 -37.96
N ASN A 136 10.72 -8.80 -37.80
CA ASN A 136 11.54 -8.16 -38.81
C ASN A 136 12.79 -9.02 -39.12
N SER A 137 13.53 -9.46 -38.10
CA SER A 137 14.69 -10.33 -38.26
C SER A 137 14.34 -11.63 -38.97
N ARG A 138 13.17 -12.21 -38.69
CA ARG A 138 12.71 -13.43 -39.37
C ARG A 138 12.41 -13.18 -40.85
N LEU A 139 11.82 -12.04 -41.19
CA LEU A 139 11.55 -11.65 -42.58
C LEU A 139 12.86 -11.44 -43.35
N GLN A 140 13.81 -10.68 -42.79
CA GLN A 140 15.14 -10.47 -43.36
C GLN A 140 15.90 -11.79 -43.57
N PHE A 141 15.83 -12.72 -42.62
CA PHE A 141 16.45 -14.03 -42.75
C PHE A 141 15.87 -14.84 -43.92
N LEU A 142 14.55 -14.78 -44.14
CA LEU A 142 13.90 -15.47 -45.26
C LEU A 142 14.33 -14.87 -46.61
N GLU A 143 14.40 -13.55 -46.70
CA GLU A 143 14.89 -12.84 -47.90
C GLU A 143 16.35 -13.21 -48.20
N GLN A 144 17.23 -13.16 -47.20
CA GLN A 144 18.63 -13.55 -47.35
C GLN A 144 18.78 -15.00 -47.79
N LYS A 145 17.97 -15.92 -47.23
CA LYS A 145 17.98 -17.33 -47.62
C LYS A 145 17.56 -17.52 -49.08
N GLN A 146 16.63 -16.72 -49.58
CA GLN A 146 16.21 -16.77 -50.98
C GLN A 146 17.32 -16.28 -51.91
N VAL A 147 17.92 -15.12 -51.59
CA VAL A 147 19.07 -14.57 -52.34
C VAL A 147 20.24 -15.55 -52.35
N GLN A 148 20.52 -16.22 -51.22
CA GLN A 148 21.59 -17.22 -51.15
C GLN A 148 21.35 -18.40 -52.10
N LYS A 149 20.11 -18.89 -52.23
CA LYS A 149 19.78 -19.96 -53.20
C LYS A 149 19.96 -19.52 -54.64
N GLU A 150 19.57 -18.29 -54.96
CA GLU A 150 19.73 -17.72 -56.31
C GLU A 150 21.21 -17.58 -56.67
N ILE A 151 22.03 -17.06 -55.76
CA ILE A 151 23.49 -16.99 -55.96
C ILE A 151 24.07 -18.39 -56.13
N GLN A 152 23.67 -19.35 -55.29
CA GLN A 152 24.16 -20.73 -55.39
C GLN A 152 23.85 -21.35 -56.75
N SER A 153 22.62 -21.17 -57.25
CA SER A 153 22.22 -21.63 -58.59
C SER A 153 23.03 -20.96 -59.69
N GLN A 154 23.31 -19.65 -59.58
CA GLN A 154 24.16 -18.94 -60.53
C GLN A 154 25.59 -19.45 -60.53
N VAL A 155 26.16 -19.73 -59.36
CA VAL A 155 27.50 -20.30 -59.21
C VAL A 155 27.58 -21.67 -59.89
N GLU A 156 26.61 -22.55 -59.65
CA GLU A 156 26.54 -23.88 -60.29
C GLU A 156 26.45 -23.76 -61.81
N ALA A 157 25.62 -22.85 -62.33
CA ALA A 157 25.50 -22.60 -63.76
C ALA A 157 26.82 -22.07 -64.37
N LEU A 158 27.50 -21.17 -63.67
CA LEU A 158 28.80 -20.65 -64.11
C LEU A 158 29.88 -21.74 -64.11
N GLN A 159 29.93 -22.59 -63.09
CA GLN A 159 30.87 -23.73 -63.02
C GLN A 159 30.65 -24.71 -64.17
N HIS A 160 29.39 -25.05 -64.48
CA HIS A 160 29.09 -25.91 -65.62
C HIS A 160 29.55 -25.29 -66.94
N LYS A 161 29.27 -24.00 -67.14
CA LYS A 161 29.69 -23.26 -68.34
C LYS A 161 31.21 -23.16 -68.46
N GLU A 162 31.91 -22.94 -67.36
CA GLU A 162 33.37 -22.93 -67.28
C GLU A 162 33.94 -24.29 -67.73
N LEU A 163 33.42 -25.40 -67.17
CA LEU A 163 33.86 -26.76 -67.52
C LEU A 163 33.64 -27.06 -69.00
N GLN A 164 32.45 -26.74 -69.53
CA GLN A 164 32.14 -26.93 -70.94
C GLN A 164 33.10 -26.14 -71.85
N THR A 165 33.42 -24.90 -71.47
CA THR A 165 34.38 -24.06 -72.21
C THR A 165 35.77 -24.67 -72.16
N ARG A 166 36.21 -25.20 -71.00
CA ARG A 166 37.50 -25.87 -70.85
C ARG A 166 37.62 -27.11 -71.73
N VAL A 167 36.59 -27.93 -71.78
CA VAL A 167 36.54 -29.11 -72.67
C VAL A 167 36.59 -28.69 -74.14
N ALA A 168 35.85 -27.65 -74.53
CA ALA A 168 35.89 -27.14 -75.91
C ALA A 168 37.28 -26.61 -76.30
N LEU A 169 37.94 -25.89 -75.37
CA LEU A 169 39.31 -25.43 -75.56
C LEU A 169 40.26 -26.61 -75.76
N GLU A 170 40.21 -27.62 -74.90
CA GLU A 170 41.06 -28.82 -75.02
C GLU A 170 40.85 -29.55 -76.36
N GLN A 171 39.59 -29.71 -76.81
CA GLN A 171 39.29 -30.31 -78.11
C GLN A 171 39.85 -29.51 -79.28
N ILE A 172 39.78 -28.17 -79.20
CA ILE A 172 40.34 -27.28 -80.23
C ILE A 172 41.87 -27.38 -80.21
N THR A 173 42.51 -27.34 -79.05
CA THR A 173 43.96 -27.53 -78.88
C THR A 173 44.42 -28.84 -79.50
N CYS A 174 43.78 -29.98 -79.18
CA CYS A 174 44.14 -31.27 -79.79
C CYS A 174 43.98 -31.29 -81.32
N LYS A 175 42.96 -30.60 -81.86
CA LYS A 175 42.82 -30.46 -83.33
C LYS A 175 43.95 -29.62 -83.92
N PHE A 176 44.31 -28.51 -83.28
CA PHE A 176 45.44 -27.67 -83.70
C PHE A 176 46.75 -28.46 -83.67
N GLU A 177 47.03 -29.21 -82.60
CA GLU A 177 48.21 -30.08 -82.51
C GLU A 177 48.23 -31.14 -83.63
N ARG A 178 47.09 -31.75 -83.97
CA ARG A 178 47.01 -32.68 -85.10
C ARG A 178 47.30 -32.01 -86.43
N TYR A 179 46.75 -30.81 -86.68
CA TYR A 179 47.04 -30.06 -87.90
C TYR A 179 48.52 -29.65 -87.97
N ARG A 180 49.05 -29.16 -86.86
CA ARG A 180 50.46 -28.84 -86.68
C ARG A 180 51.36 -30.04 -87.02
N ASN A 181 51.06 -31.22 -86.46
CA ASN A 181 51.82 -32.43 -86.75
C ASN A 181 51.73 -32.85 -88.22
N LYS A 182 50.56 -32.70 -88.86
CA LYS A 182 50.42 -32.96 -90.31
C LYS A 182 51.26 -31.99 -91.15
N ILE A 183 51.29 -30.71 -90.76
CA ILE A 183 52.11 -29.70 -91.44
C ILE A 183 53.59 -30.04 -91.28
N ILE A 184 54.04 -30.35 -90.06
CA ILE A 184 55.42 -30.79 -89.78
C ILE A 184 55.78 -32.01 -90.65
N GLN A 185 54.95 -33.06 -90.63
CA GLN A 185 55.17 -34.25 -91.45
C GLN A 185 55.23 -33.93 -92.95
N ALA A 186 54.34 -33.08 -93.46
CA ALA A 186 54.35 -32.69 -94.87
C ALA A 186 55.58 -31.86 -95.25
N THR A 187 56.14 -31.10 -94.30
CA THR A 187 57.31 -30.24 -94.52
C THR A 187 58.60 -31.05 -94.52
N PHE A 188 58.77 -31.95 -93.55
CA PHE A 188 60.06 -32.62 -93.32
C PHE A 188 60.17 -34.03 -93.93
N ASN A 189 59.07 -34.64 -94.41
CA ASN A 189 59.11 -35.94 -95.12
C ASN A 189 59.29 -35.81 -96.65
N VAL A 190 59.62 -34.63 -97.17
CA VAL A 190 59.94 -34.43 -98.60
C VAL A 190 61.36 -34.94 -98.89
N GLU A 191 61.55 -35.66 -100.00
CA GLU A 191 62.86 -36.20 -100.40
C GLU A 191 63.93 -35.09 -100.44
N GLY A 192 64.90 -35.16 -99.53
CA GLY A 192 66.01 -34.21 -99.40
C GLY A 192 65.97 -33.30 -98.17
N SER A 193 64.87 -33.26 -97.41
CA SER A 193 64.75 -32.43 -96.20
C SER A 193 65.45 -33.07 -94.98
N GLN A 194 66.12 -32.27 -94.14
CA GLN A 194 66.76 -32.76 -92.91
C GLN A 194 65.72 -33.01 -91.80
N ASP A 195 65.86 -34.13 -91.09
CA ASP A 195 64.98 -34.43 -89.95
C ASP A 195 65.20 -33.44 -88.80
N PRO A 196 64.12 -32.95 -88.17
CA PRO A 196 64.22 -31.97 -87.11
C PRO A 196 64.84 -32.54 -85.81
N MET A 197 65.80 -31.81 -85.26
CA MET A 197 66.54 -32.15 -84.03
C MET A 197 65.91 -31.49 -82.78
N GLY A 198 64.67 -31.86 -82.41
CA GLY A 198 64.06 -31.46 -81.14
C GLY A 198 62.64 -30.87 -81.24
N GLU A 199 62.22 -30.17 -80.18
CA GLU A 199 60.90 -29.52 -80.09
C GLU A 199 60.86 -28.30 -81.03
N LEU A 200 60.21 -28.46 -82.20
CA LEU A 200 60.06 -27.38 -83.17
C LEU A 200 59.12 -26.30 -82.66
N THR A 201 59.45 -25.05 -82.91
CA THR A 201 58.55 -23.89 -82.75
C THR A 201 57.76 -23.62 -84.03
N ASP A 202 56.60 -22.94 -83.93
CA ASP A 202 55.74 -22.66 -85.09
C ASP A 202 56.45 -21.79 -86.14
N ASN A 203 57.34 -20.89 -85.73
CA ASN A 203 58.14 -20.09 -86.65
C ASN A 203 59.16 -20.94 -87.43
N GLU A 204 59.82 -21.89 -86.77
CA GLU A 204 60.78 -22.79 -87.42
C GLU A 204 60.09 -23.72 -88.44
N VAL A 205 58.86 -24.18 -88.16
CA VAL A 205 58.05 -24.94 -89.13
C VAL A 205 57.75 -24.08 -90.36
N LEU A 206 57.36 -22.83 -90.16
CA LEU A 206 57.01 -21.91 -91.24
C LEU A 206 58.21 -21.56 -92.12
N GLU A 207 59.38 -21.32 -91.53
CA GLU A 207 60.63 -21.09 -92.28
C GLU A 207 61.02 -22.32 -93.11
N ALA A 208 60.92 -23.52 -92.52
CA ALA A 208 61.19 -24.77 -93.25
C ALA A 208 60.18 -25.00 -94.39
N MET A 209 58.89 -24.72 -94.18
CA MET A 209 57.89 -24.78 -95.26
C MET A 209 58.23 -23.84 -96.41
N GLN A 210 58.66 -22.61 -96.10
CA GLN A 210 59.08 -21.64 -97.12
C GLN A 210 60.28 -22.16 -97.92
N SER A 211 61.30 -22.73 -97.25
CA SER A 211 62.43 -23.36 -97.93
C SER A 211 61.98 -24.50 -98.85
N VAL A 212 61.08 -25.38 -98.41
CA VAL A 212 60.55 -26.48 -99.25
C VAL A 212 59.80 -25.95 -100.48
N PHE A 213 59.05 -24.84 -100.35
CA PHE A 213 58.39 -24.21 -101.49
C PHE A 213 59.38 -23.50 -102.43
N GLU A 214 60.44 -22.90 -101.91
CA GLU A 214 61.51 -22.30 -102.70
C GLU A 214 62.34 -23.36 -103.44
N ASP A 215 62.58 -24.51 -102.83
CA ASP A 215 63.30 -25.66 -103.42
C ASP A 215 62.43 -26.45 -104.43
N ALA A 216 61.11 -26.53 -104.21
CA ALA A 216 60.16 -27.17 -105.13
C ALA A 216 59.69 -26.25 -106.27
N ALA A 217 59.99 -24.95 -106.23
CA ALA A 217 59.73 -24.05 -107.34
C ALA A 217 60.65 -24.42 -108.51
N PRO A 218 60.11 -24.80 -109.70
CA PRO A 218 60.96 -25.02 -110.85
C PRO A 218 61.69 -23.72 -111.15
N SER A 219 63.01 -23.83 -111.34
CA SER A 219 63.80 -22.83 -112.04
C SER A 219 63.12 -22.55 -113.38
N ALA A 220 62.29 -21.52 -113.41
CA ALA A 220 61.82 -20.91 -114.64
C ALA A 220 63.06 -20.32 -115.30
N GLN A 221 63.63 -21.10 -116.21
CA GLN A 221 64.77 -20.75 -117.04
C GLN A 221 64.52 -19.43 -117.76
N ALA A 222 65.47 -18.51 -117.59
CA ALA A 222 66.00 -17.66 -118.66
C ALA A 222 67.50 -17.47 -118.40
#